data_AF-A0A3M1Y3N5-F1
#
_entry.id   AF-A0A3M1Y3N5-F1
#
_cell.length_a   1.000
_cell.length_b   1.000
_cell.length_c   1.000
_cell.angle_alpha   90.00
_cell.angle_beta   90.00
_cell.angle_gamma   90.00
#
_symmetry.space_group_name_H-M   'P 1'
#
loop_
_entity.id
_entity.type
_entity.pdbx_description
1 polymer ?
#
loop_
_entity_poly.entity_id
_entity_poly.type
_entity_poly.pdbx_seq_one_letter_code
_entity_poly.pdbx_strand_id
1 'polypeptide(L)' 'MQKPMEKITLSLTLDEANLLLKALGEMPFREVFELIGKIQQQANQQLQDTNPGRGEPPLNAGL' A
#
# COMPACT_ATOMS: atom_id res chain seq x y z
N MET A 1 15.61 -3.57 25.06
CA MET A 1 14.53 -2.66 24.62
C MET A 1 14.12 -3.06 23.21
N GLN A 2 12.92 -3.61 23.01
CA GLN A 2 12.43 -3.91 21.66
C GLN A 2 11.82 -2.62 21.08
N LYS A 3 12.32 -2.13 19.94
CA LYS A 3 11.71 -0.99 19.23
C LYS A 3 10.32 -1.43 18.73
N PRO A 4 9.25 -0.63 18.93
CA PRO A 4 7.97 -0.93 18.32
C PRO A 4 8.11 -0.92 16.79
N MET A 5 7.56 -1.94 16.12
CA MET A 5 7.38 -1.92 14.66
C MET A 5 6.20 -1.01 14.34
N GLU A 6 6.46 0.30 14.33
CA GLU A 6 5.49 1.28 13.88
C GLU A 6 5.22 1.10 12.38
N LYS A 7 3.94 1.06 12.01
CA LYS A 7 3.51 1.02 10.61
C LYS A 7 3.21 2.45 10.16
N ILE A 8 3.67 2.80 8.96
CA ILE A 8 3.43 4.10 8.34
C ILE A 8 2.76 3.90 6.98
N THR A 9 2.02 4.91 6.53
CA THR A 9 1.48 4.99 5.17
C THR A 9 2.37 5.91 4.34
N LEU A 10 2.82 5.42 3.19
CA LEU A 10 3.55 6.23 2.20
C LEU A 10 2.61 6.60 1.06
N SER A 11 2.41 7.89 0.85
CA SER A 11 1.69 8.43 -0.30
C SER A 11 2.69 8.75 -1.40
N LEU A 12 2.84 7.83 -2.35
CA LEU A 12 3.76 7.93 -3.48
C LEU A 12 2.97 7.92 -4.78
N THR A 13 3.48 8.61 -5.80
CA THR A 13 3.05 8.41 -7.18
C THR A 13 3.52 7.04 -7.69
N LEU A 14 2.94 6.60 -8.81
CA LEU A 14 3.35 5.34 -9.45
C LEU A 14 4.84 5.36 -9.86
N ASP A 15 5.33 6.50 -10.38
CA ASP A 15 6.72 6.66 -10.75
C ASP A 15 7.67 6.58 -9.55
N GLU A 16 7.32 7.24 -8.44
CA GLU A 16 8.10 7.17 -7.19
C GLU A 16 8.12 5.76 -6.60
N ALA A 17 6.98 5.05 -6.63
CA ALA A 17 6.90 3.66 -6.20
C ALA A 17 7.77 2.74 -7.07
N ASN A 18 7.74 2.91 -8.40
CA ASN A 18 8.59 2.14 -9.31
C ASN A 18 10.08 2.43 -9.10
N LEU A 19 10.45 3.70 -8.88
CA LEU A 19 11.84 4.07 -8.57
C LEU A 19 12.31 3.42 -7.26
N LEU A 20 11.47 3.44 -6.23
CA LEU A 20 11.76 2.80 -4.96
C LEU A 20 11.96 1.29 -5.12
N LEU A 21 11.05 0.61 -5.84
CA LEU A 21 11.17 -0.83 -6.11
C LEU A 21 12.43 -1.16 -6.91
N LYS A 22 12.78 -0.34 -7.90
CA LYS A 22 14.02 -0.47 -8.66
C LYS A 22 15.26 -0.34 -7.76
N ALA A 23 15.28 0.66 -6.87
CA ALA A 23 16.38 0.84 -5.93
C ALA A 23 16.51 -0.35 -4.95
N LEU A 24 15.40 -0.94 -4.52
CA LEU A 24 15.42 -2.17 -3.72
C LEU A 24 15.97 -3.37 -4.51
N GLY A 25 15.70 -3.44 -5.81
CA GLY A 25 16.19 -4.50 -6.70
C GLY A 25 17.72 -4.53 -6.88
N GLU A 26 18.42 -3.44 -6.59
CA GLU A 26 19.89 -3.36 -6.63
C GLU A 26 20.57 -4.00 -5.39
N MET A 27 19.79 -4.36 -4.36
CA MET A 27 20.28 -4.99 -3.14
C MET A 27 20.16 -6.53 -3.18
N PRO A 28 20.87 -7.27 -2.30
CA PRO A 28 20.75 -8.73 -2.25
C PRO A 28 19.31 -9.18 -2.00
N PHE A 29 18.79 -10.06 -2.87
CA PHE A 29 17.39 -10.51 -2.86
C PHE A 29 16.90 -10.97 -1.46
N ARG A 30 17.73 -11.70 -0.73
CA ARG A 30 17.45 -12.22 0.63
C ARG A 30 17.08 -11.13 1.64
N GLU A 31 17.50 -9.89 1.41
CA GLU A 31 17.26 -8.75 2.32
C GLU A 31 16.01 -7.96 1.91
N VAL A 32 15.64 -7.99 0.63
CA VAL A 32 14.58 -7.12 0.08
C VAL A 32 13.28 -7.83 -0.28
N PHE A 33 13.27 -9.15 -0.48
CA PHE A 33 12.08 -9.84 -0.98
C PHE A 33 10.85 -9.66 -0.08
N GLU A 34 11.02 -9.76 1.25
CA GLU A 34 9.92 -9.53 2.19
C GLU A 34 9.48 -8.06 2.20
N LEU A 35 10.43 -7.13 2.05
CA LEU A 35 10.14 -5.70 2.05
C LEU A 35 9.34 -5.31 0.80
N ILE A 36 9.77 -5.78 -0.37
CA ILE A 36 9.06 -5.60 -1.64
C ILE A 36 7.64 -6.18 -1.53
N GLY A 37 7.49 -7.39 -0.98
CA GLY A 37 6.18 -8.01 -0.75
C GLY A 37 5.27 -7.15 0.14
N LYS A 38 5.80 -6.60 1.24
CA LYS A 38 5.06 -5.71 2.15
C LYS A 38 4.63 -4.41 1.46
N ILE A 39 5.50 -3.80 0.66
CA ILE A 39 5.19 -2.57 -0.10
C ILE A 39 4.08 -2.83 -1.12
N GLN A 40 4.19 -3.93 -1.88
CA GLN A 40 3.18 -4.32 -2.87
C GLN A 40 1.81 -4.57 -2.22
N GLN A 41 1.78 -5.23 -1.06
CA GLN A 41 0.56 -5.46 -0.29
C GLN A 41 -0.09 -4.15 0.17
N GLN A 42 0.69 -3.21 0.70
CA GLN A 42 0.18 -1.90 1.12
C GLN A 42 -0.35 -1.09 -0.06
N ALA A 43 0.36 -1.07 -1.20
CA ALA A 43 -0.11 -0.39 -2.40
C ALA A 43 -1.46 -0.96 -2.88
N ASN A 44 -1.61 -2.29 -2.90
CA ASN A 44 -2.86 -2.91 -3.32
C ASN A 44 -4.03 -2.60 -2.35
N GLN A 45 -3.77 -2.49 -1.05
CA GLN A 45 -4.78 -2.07 -0.06
C GLN A 45 -5.21 -0.62 -0.29
N GLN A 46 -4.24 0.30 -0.45
CA GLN A 46 -4.52 1.72 -0.70
C GLN A 46 -5.33 1.93 -1.99
N LEU A 47 -5.05 1.16 -3.05
CA LEU A 47 -5.82 1.21 -4.30
C LEU A 47 -7.26 0.68 -4.14
N GLN A 48 -7.46 -0.35 -3.32
CA GLN A 48 -8.80 -0.90 -3.02
C GLN A 48 -9.63 0.05 -2.16
N ASP A 49 -9.01 0.70 -1.17
CA ASP A 49 -9.67 1.67 -0.29
C ASP A 49 -10.05 2.97 -1.02
N THR A 50 -9.38 3.26 -2.14
CA THR A 50 -9.68 4.45 -2.98
C THR A 50 -10.90 4.26 -3.89
N ASN A 51 -11.53 3.08 -3.95
CA ASN A 51 -12.73 2.87 -4.77
C ASN A 51 -13.99 3.48 -4.09
N PRO A 52 -14.54 4.63 -4.56
CA PRO A 52 -15.61 5.35 -3.86
C PRO A 52 -17.00 4.68 -3.97
N GLY A 53 -17.12 3.53 -4.62
CA GLY A 53 -18.39 2.88 -4.95
C GLY A 53 -18.98 1.95 -3.89
N ARG A 54 -18.56 2.01 -2.61
CA ARG A 54 -19.12 1.20 -1.51
C ARG A 54 -19.68 2.01 -0.34
N GLY A 55 -19.90 3.30 -0.55
CA GLY A 55 -20.43 4.23 0.45
C GLY A 55 -21.83 4.75 0.15
N GLU A 56 -22.58 4.20 -0.81
CA GLU A 56 -23.98 4.59 -1.00
C GLU A 56 -24.82 4.02 0.15
N PRO A 57 -25.32 4.83 1.10
CA PRO A 57 -26.38 4.37 1.98
C PRO A 57 -27.59 4.00 1.10
N PRO A 58 -28.39 2.98 1.46
CA PRO A 58 -29.64 2.72 0.76
C PRO A 58 -30.47 4.01 0.77
N LEU A 59 -30.60 4.62 -0.41
CA LEU A 59 -31.44 5.78 -0.62
C LEU A 59 -32.87 5.32 -0.37
N ASN A 60 -33.38 5.67 0.81
CA ASN A 60 -34.79 5.80 1.17
C ASN A 60 -35.75 5.16 0.15
N ALA A 61 -36.21 3.94 0.43
CA ALA A 61 -37.46 3.44 -0.14
C ALA A 61 -38.61 4.18 0.57
N GLY A 62 -38.74 5.46 0.28
CA GLY A 62 -39.91 6.25 0.65
C GLY A 62 -41.00 6.00 -0.38
N LEU A 63 -41.99 5.19 0.00
CA LEU A 63 -43.42 5.38 -0.26
C LEU A 63 -44.20 4.68 0.86
#